data_AF-A0A0N0V2S2-F1
#
_entry.id   AF-A0A0N0V2S2-F1
#
_cell.length_a   1.000
_cell.length_b   1.000
_cell.length_c   1.000
_cell.angle_alpha   90.00
_cell.angle_beta   90.00
_cell.angle_gamma   90.00
#
_symmetry.space_group_name_H-M   'P 1'
#
loop_
_entity.id
_entity.type
_entity.pdbx_description
1 polymer ?
#
loop_
_entity_poly.entity_id
_entity_poly.type
_entity_poly.pdbx_seq_one_letter_code
_entity_poly.pdbx_strand_id
1 'polypeptide(L)'
;MKAPRPVVFAYDISKNKTRKKVYKILKEWRLDGQKSVHECRLPTQSAEELFIQIGSTINKKTDSLIMTWIDPHRKVLARGLGKTDSMFQKALVYN
;
A
#
# COMPACT_ATOMS: atom_id res chain seq x y z
N MET A 1 3.38 8.04 19.98
CA MET A 1 3.39 7.48 18.60
C MET A 1 3.04 8.61 17.62
N LYS A 2 3.74 8.72 16.49
CA LYS A 2 3.43 9.75 15.47
C LYS A 2 2.08 9.46 14.80
N ALA A 3 1.36 10.51 14.40
CA ALA A 3 0.08 10.38 13.74
C ALA A 3 0.18 9.55 12.44
N PRO A 4 -0.83 8.72 12.13
CA PRO A 4 -0.79 7.87 10.96
C PRO A 4 -0.99 8.69 9.69
N ARG A 5 -0.14 8.45 8.69
CA ARG A 5 -0.12 9.20 7.43
C ARG A 5 -0.34 8.27 6.22
N PRO A 6 -0.81 8.81 5.08
CA PRO A 6 -0.97 8.06 3.84
C PRO A 6 0.33 7.39 3.37
N VAL A 7 0.25 6.10 3.08
CA VAL A 7 1.33 5.32 2.50
C VAL A 7 0.79 4.37 1.44
N VAL A 8 1.53 4.22 0.36
CA VAL A 8 1.23 3.25 -0.70
C VAL A 8 2.27 2.15 -0.68
N PHE A 9 1.79 0.91 -0.69
CA PHE A 9 2.60 -0.27 -0.98
C PHE A 9 2.26 -0.77 -2.38
N ALA A 10 3.27 -0.93 -3.22
CA ALA A 10 3.11 -1.53 -4.54
C ALA A 10 4.11 -2.67 -4.69
N TYR A 11 3.68 -3.76 -5.34
CA TYR A 11 4.56 -4.90 -5.58
C TYR A 11 4.42 -5.44 -6.99
N ASP A 12 5.50 -6.05 -7.47
CA ASP A 12 5.47 -6.97 -8.60
C ASP A 12 6.04 -8.31 -8.14
N ILE A 13 5.19 -9.34 -8.11
CA ILE A 13 5.52 -10.65 -7.53
C ILE A 13 5.14 -11.73 -8.52
N SER A 14 6.17 -12.44 -8.96
CA SER A 14 6.10 -13.50 -9.96
C SER A 14 5.23 -14.68 -9.50
N LYS A 15 5.44 -15.18 -8.28
CA LYS A 15 4.78 -16.38 -7.76
C LYS A 15 3.43 -16.06 -7.12
N ASN A 16 2.37 -16.70 -7.63
CA ASN A 16 1.00 -16.56 -7.11
C ASN A 16 0.88 -16.85 -5.61
N LYS A 17 1.61 -17.85 -5.09
CA LYS A 17 1.62 -18.21 -3.67
C LYS A 17 2.18 -17.08 -2.80
N THR A 18 3.33 -16.53 -3.18
CA THR A 18 3.95 -15.38 -2.50
C THR A 18 3.05 -14.16 -2.58
N ARG A 19 2.50 -13.86 -3.77
CA ARG A 19 1.58 -12.73 -3.96
C ARG A 19 0.34 -12.82 -3.09
N LYS A 20 -0.26 -14.01 -2.97
CA LYS A 20 -1.41 -14.25 -2.07
C LYS A 20 -1.03 -14.02 -0.59
N LYS A 21 0.18 -14.42 -0.18
CA LYS A 21 0.68 -14.19 1.18
C LYS A 21 0.86 -12.69 1.46
N VAL A 22 1.54 -11.96 0.57
CA VAL A 22 1.73 -10.51 0.70
C VAL A 22 0.38 -9.76 0.68
N TYR A 23 -0.52 -10.16 -0.21
CA TYR A 23 -1.89 -9.62 -0.25
C TYR A 23 -2.60 -9.77 1.10
N LYS A 24 -2.55 -10.95 1.72
CA LYS A 24 -3.16 -11.17 3.05
C LYS A 24 -2.57 -10.26 4.12
N ILE A 25 -1.25 -10.10 4.13
CA ILE A 25 -0.56 -9.21 5.08
C ILE A 25 -1.05 -7.76 4.91
N LEU A 26 -1.08 -7.25 3.68
CA LEU A 26 -1.47 -5.86 3.41
C LEU A 26 -2.97 -5.62 3.57
N LYS A 27 -3.81 -6.64 3.35
CA LYS A 27 -5.28 -6.51 3.43
C LYS A 27 -5.75 -6.03 4.79
N GLU A 28 -5.08 -6.42 5.87
CA GLU A 28 -5.44 -6.01 7.25
C GLU A 28 -5.21 -4.52 7.51
N TRP A 29 -4.34 -3.86 6.74
CA TRP A 29 -3.97 -2.45 6.90
C TRP A 29 -4.52 -1.55 5.78
N ARG A 30 -5.08 -2.18 4.75
CA ARG A 30 -5.51 -1.55 3.50
C ARG A 30 -6.81 -0.79 3.71
N LEU A 31 -6.82 0.47 3.30
CA LEU A 31 -8.03 1.27 3.11
C LEU A 31 -8.69 0.95 1.76
N ASP A 32 -7.90 1.00 0.67
CA ASP A 32 -8.34 0.59 -0.66
C ASP A 32 -7.13 0.30 -1.58
N GLY A 33 -7.35 0.18 -2.89
CA GLY A 33 -6.31 0.03 -3.89
C GLY A 33 -6.69 -0.92 -5.02
N GLN A 34 -5.69 -1.48 -5.67
CA GLN A 34 -5.84 -2.43 -6.78
C GLN A 34 -5.17 -3.78 -6.45
N LYS A 35 -5.00 -4.64 -7.45
CA LYS A 35 -4.48 -6.02 -7.28
C LYS A 35 -3.07 -6.06 -6.69
N SER A 36 -2.23 -5.07 -7.01
CA SER A 36 -0.83 -5.01 -6.62
C SER A 36 -0.42 -3.65 -6.03
N VAL A 37 -1.40 -2.80 -5.74
CA VAL A 37 -1.22 -1.48 -5.15
C VAL A 37 -2.20 -1.37 -3.98
N HIS A 38 -1.70 -0.98 -2.82
CA HIS A 38 -2.46 -0.92 -1.57
C HIS A 38 -2.27 0.46 -0.95
N GLU A 39 -3.39 1.15 -0.74
CA GLU A 39 -3.46 2.41 -0.02
C GLU A 39 -3.69 2.12 1.46
N CYS A 40 -2.79 2.57 2.33
CA CYS A 40 -2.87 2.38 3.78
C CYS A 40 -2.69 3.72 4.51
N ARG A 41 -3.11 3.78 5.77
CA ARG A 41 -2.83 4.91 6.67
C ARG A 41 -2.17 4.39 7.94
N LEU A 42 -0.86 4.61 8.06
CA LEU A 42 -0.04 3.99 9.11
C LEU A 42 0.90 5.02 9.74
N PRO A 43 1.24 4.86 11.04
CA PRO A 43 2.41 5.53 11.60
C PRO A 43 3.68 5.13 10.85
N THR A 44 4.68 6.01 10.82
CA THR A 44 5.96 5.79 10.13
C THR A 44 6.60 4.45 10.51
N GLN A 45 6.72 4.20 11.80
CA GLN A 45 7.35 2.99 12.32
C GLN A 45 6.62 1.71 11.88
N SER A 46 5.29 1.67 12.00
CA SER A 46 4.50 0.51 11.60
C SER A 46 4.60 0.22 10.10
N ALA A 47 4.69 1.26 9.26
CA ALA A 47 4.88 1.07 7.82
C ALA A 47 6.27 0.53 7.48
N GLU A 48 7.32 1.01 8.16
CA GLU A 48 8.69 0.54 8.00
C GLU A 48 8.83 -0.92 8.44
N GLU A 49 8.25 -1.29 9.58
CA GLU A 49 8.21 -2.67 10.07
C GLU A 49 7.49 -3.59 9.07
N LEU A 50 6.34 -3.14 8.56
CA LEU A 50 5.58 -3.87 7.55
C LEU A 50 6.37 -4.04 6.25
N PHE A 51 7.08 -3.00 5.81
CA PHE A 51 7.95 -3.06 4.64
C PHE A 51 9.07 -4.10 4.79
N ILE A 52 9.73 -4.13 5.96
CA ILE A 52 10.77 -5.12 6.27
C ILE A 52 10.17 -6.54 6.29
N GLN A 53 9.03 -6.73 6.93
CA GLN A 53 8.34 -8.02 7.00
C GLN A 53 7.95 -8.55 5.61
N ILE A 54 7.41 -7.70 4.73
CA ILE A 54 7.07 -8.10 3.37
C ILE A 54 8.34 -8.35 2.55
N GLY A 55 9.35 -7.48 2.68
CA GLY A 55 10.63 -7.61 1.98
C GLY A 55 11.39 -8.90 2.30
N SER A 56 11.22 -9.45 3.51
CA SER A 56 11.76 -10.77 3.91
C SER A 56 10.93 -11.96 3.39
N THR A 57 9.72 -11.73 2.90
CA THR A 57 8.81 -12.78 2.39
C THR A 57 8.95 -13.00 0.87
N ILE A 58 9.50 -12.05 0.13
CA ILE A 58 9.60 -12.08 -1.34
C ILE A 58 10.99 -12.52 -1.83
N ASN A 59 11.10 -12.98 -3.08
CA ASN A 59 12.38 -13.27 -3.69
C ASN A 59 12.95 -12.02 -4.36
N LYS A 60 13.97 -11.41 -3.76
CA LYS A 60 14.59 -10.16 -4.25
C LYS A 60 15.19 -10.24 -5.66
N LYS A 61 15.42 -11.45 -6.20
CA LYS A 61 15.91 -11.62 -7.58
C LYS A 61 14.79 -11.53 -8.63
N THR A 62 13.54 -11.77 -8.25
CA THR A 62 12.41 -11.92 -9.17
C THR A 62 11.22 -11.04 -8.84
N ASP A 63 11.18 -10.49 -7.63
CA ASP A 63 10.06 -9.76 -7.09
C ASP A 63 10.52 -8.36 -6.64
N SER A 64 9.65 -7.38 -6.73
CA SER A 64 9.89 -5.99 -6.33
C SER A 64 8.82 -5.51 -5.36
N LEU A 65 9.22 -4.67 -4.40
CA LEU A 65 8.33 -4.01 -3.44
C LEU A 65 8.75 -2.55 -3.31
N ILE A 66 7.78 -1.65 -3.41
CA ILE A 66 7.94 -0.23 -3.17
C ILE A 66 6.99 0.18 -2.05
N MET A 67 7.51 1.00 -1.14
CA MET A 67 6.73 1.76 -0.17
C MET A 67 7.00 3.25 -0.42
N THR A 68 5.95 4.06 -0.48
CA THR A 68 6.10 5.50 -0.61
C THR A 68 5.06 6.26 0.21
N TRP A 69 5.50 7.35 0.81
CA TRP A 69 4.61 8.29 1.50
C TRP A 69 3.94 9.19 0.48
N ILE A 70 2.64 9.39 0.63
CA ILE A 70 1.85 10.24 -0.27
C ILE A 70 1.51 11.55 0.43
N ASP A 71 1.54 12.65 -0.33
CA ASP A 71 0.93 13.91 0.08
C ASP A 71 -0.60 13.78 -0.09
N PRO A 72 -1.38 13.81 1.01
CA PRO A 72 -2.82 13.62 0.92
C PRO A 72 -3.55 14.74 0.18
N HIS A 73 -2.94 15.93 0.03
CA HIS A 73 -3.56 17.06 -0.68
C HIS A 73 -3.45 16.93 -2.20
N ARG A 74 -2.66 15.99 -2.70
CA ARG A 74 -2.48 15.80 -4.14
C ARG A 74 -3.73 15.19 -4.77
N LYS A 75 -4.21 15.80 -5.85
CA LYS A 75 -5.34 15.24 -6.62
C LYS A 75 -4.96 13.91 -7.24
N VAL A 76 -5.75 12.87 -6.99
CA VAL A 76 -5.58 11.58 -7.66
C VAL A 76 -6.21 11.64 -9.05
N LEU A 77 -5.44 11.26 -10.05
CA LEU A 77 -5.86 11.21 -11.45
C LEU A 77 -5.95 9.73 -11.86
N ALA A 78 -7.15 9.18 -11.84
CA ALA A 78 -7.40 7.81 -12.27
C ALA A 78 -7.95 7.74 -13.69
N ARG A 79 -7.71 6.60 -14.35
CA ARG A 79 -8.20 6.26 -15.69
C ARG A 79 -8.52 4.76 -15.76
N GLY A 80 -9.43 4.38 -16.66
CA GLY A 80 -9.80 2.99 -16.91
C GLY A 80 -10.99 2.48 -16.09
N LEU A 81 -11.17 1.15 -16.07
CA LEU A 81 -12.33 0.46 -15.49
C LEU A 81 -12.20 0.16 -13.98
N GLY A 82 -11.03 0.39 -13.39
CA GLY A 82 -10.81 0.20 -11.96
C GLY A 82 -11.49 1.28 -11.13
N LYS A 83 -11.54 1.10 -9.80
CA LYS A 83 -11.95 2.19 -8.89
C LYS A 83 -11.09 3.42 -9.15
N THR A 84 -11.74 4.53 -9.48
CA THR A 84 -11.09 5.81 -9.81
C THR A 84 -10.96 6.74 -8.61
N ASP A 85 -11.69 6.46 -7.53
CA ASP A 85 -11.62 7.20 -6.29
C ASP A 85 -10.45 6.69 -5.44
N SER A 86 -9.66 7.60 -4.88
CA SER A 86 -8.70 7.27 -3.83
C SER A 86 -9.30 7.55 -2.45
N MET A 87 -9.06 6.64 -1.51
CA MET A 87 -9.51 6.82 -0.13
C MET A 87 -8.71 7.90 0.60
N PHE A 88 -7.52 8.28 0.11
CA PHE A 88 -6.74 9.37 0.72
C PHE A 88 -7.47 10.71 0.69
N GLN A 89 -8.21 10.97 -0.39
CA GLN A 89 -9.03 12.17 -0.51
C GLN A 89 -10.24 12.13 0.43
N LYS A 90 -10.83 10.95 0.65
CA LYS A 90 -11.96 10.77 1.57
C LYS A 90 -11.51 10.82 3.04
N ALA A 91 -10.31 10.34 3.36
CA ALA A 91 -9.78 10.28 4.73
C ALA A 91 -9.28 11.64 5.27
N LEU A 92 -9.09 12.65 4.41
CA LEU A 92 -8.84 14.04 4.81
C LEU A 92 -10.12 14.79 5.22
N VAL A 93 -11.30 14.32 4.80
CA VAL A 93 -12.59 14.99 5.04
C VAL A 93 -13.09 14.77 6.48
N TYR A 94 -12.52 13.82 7.21
CA TYR A 94 -12.91 13.46 8.58
C TYR A 94 -11.92 13.94 9.66
N ASN A 95 -11.10 14.95 9.35
CA ASN A 95 -10.24 15.63 10.32
C ASN A 95 -10.73 17.06 10.54
#